data_AF-H0HQG4-F1
#
_entry.id   AF-H0HQG4-F1
#
_cell.length_a   1.000
_cell.length_b   1.000
_cell.length_c   1.000
_cell.angle_alpha   90.00
_cell.angle_beta   90.00
_cell.angle_gamma   90.00
#
_symmetry.space_group_name_H-M   'P 1'
#
loop_
_entity.id
_entity.type
_entity.pdbx_description
1 polymer ?
#
loop_
_entity_poly.entity_id
_entity_poly.type
_entity_poly.pdbx_seq_one_letter_code
_entity_poly.pdbx_strand_id
1 'polypeptide(L)' 'AIAFLLLGPAGDKMVPYWTQIGIFLLWVSAIVTLYTGYDYFRAGAKHIMEE' A
#
# COMPACT_ATOMS: atom_id res chain seq x y z
N ALA A 1 -4.92 -3.46 -4.98
CA ALA A 1 -3.65 -3.61 -5.71
C ALA A 1 -3.45 -5.02 -6.27
N ILE A 2 -3.30 -6.06 -5.42
CA ILE A 2 -2.95 -7.43 -5.85
C ILE A 2 -3.91 -8.01 -6.90
N ALA A 3 -5.23 -7.87 -6.73
CA ALA A 3 -6.20 -8.36 -7.72
C ALA A 3 -6.02 -7.74 -9.13
N PHE A 4 -5.58 -6.47 -9.21
CA PHE A 4 -5.27 -5.84 -10.49
C PHE A 4 -3.98 -6.40 -11.08
N LEU A 5 -2.94 -6.55 -10.26
CA LEU A 5 -1.65 -7.08 -10.69
C LEU A 5 -1.68 -8.57 -11.05
N LEU A 6 -2.62 -9.33 -10.47
CA LEU A 6 -2.82 -10.74 -10.78
C LEU A 6 -3.23 -10.96 -12.25
N LEU A 7 -4.04 -10.06 -12.79
CA LEU A 7 -4.45 -10.08 -14.21
C LEU A 7 -3.36 -9.52 -15.12
N GLY A 8 -2.61 -8.51 -14.67
CA GLY A 8 -1.45 -7.96 -15.37
C GLY A 8 -1.71 -7.67 -16.86
N PRO A 9 -0.84 -8.14 -17.79
CA PRO A 9 -1.01 -7.92 -19.23
C PRO A 9 -2.32 -8.48 -19.82
N ALA A 10 -2.95 -9.47 -19.19
CA ALA A 10 -4.26 -9.96 -19.62
C ALA A 10 -5.36 -8.95 -19.29
N GLY A 11 -5.26 -8.27 -18.14
CA GLY A 11 -6.13 -7.17 -17.76
C GLY A 11 -5.98 -5.97 -18.70
N ASP A 12 -4.74 -5.63 -19.11
CA ASP A 12 -4.48 -4.52 -20.02
C ASP A 12 -5.13 -4.71 -21.41
N LYS A 13 -5.31 -5.96 -21.85
CA LYS A 13 -6.02 -6.29 -23.10
C LYS A 13 -7.53 -6.10 -23.00
N MET A 14 -8.10 -6.15 -21.79
CA MET A 14 -9.53 -5.95 -21.56
C MET A 14 -9.85 -4.49 -21.26
N VAL A 15 -9.03 -3.86 -20.41
CA VAL A 15 -9.21 -2.48 -19.95
C VAL A 15 -7.84 -1.80 -19.99
N PRO A 16 -7.71 -0.66 -20.70
CA PRO A 16 -6.47 0.10 -20.73
C PRO A 16 -5.99 0.48 -19.31
N TYR A 17 -4.68 0.44 -19.11
CA TYR A 17 -4.00 0.86 -17.87
C TYR A 17 -4.25 -0.01 -16.62
N TRP A 18 -4.75 -1.24 -16.79
CA TRP A 18 -5.06 -2.14 -15.69
C TRP A 18 -3.86 -2.39 -14.76
N THR A 19 -2.71 -2.72 -15.35
CA THR A 19 -1.47 -2.96 -14.61
C THR A 19 -1.00 -1.71 -13.87
N GLN A 20 -1.07 -0.54 -14.51
CA GLN A 20 -0.66 0.75 -13.93
C GLN A 20 -1.52 1.10 -12.73
N ILE A 21 -2.83 0.85 -12.77
CA ILE A 21 -3.72 1.02 -11.61
C ILE A 21 -3.28 0.11 -10.46
N GLY A 22 -2.95 -1.15 -10.74
CA GLY A 22 -2.41 -2.07 -9.74
C GLY A 22 -1.14 -1.54 -9.06
N ILE A 23 -0.20 -1.01 -9.83
CA ILE A 23 1.06 -0.42 -9.34
C ILE A 23 0.78 0.84 -8.52
N PHE A 24 -0.08 1.74 -8.99
CA PHE A 24 -0.46 2.94 -8.25
C PHE A 24 -1.05 2.58 -6.89
N LEU A 25 -1.97 1.60 -6.85
CA LEU A 25 -2.55 1.11 -5.60
C LEU A 25 -1.51 0.47 -4.67
N LEU A 26 -0.44 -0.14 -5.20
CA LEU A 26 0.67 -0.62 -4.35
C LEU A 26 1.41 0.53 -3.69
N TRP A 27 1.71 1.60 -4.43
CA TRP A 27 2.35 2.78 -3.86
C TRP A 27 1.50 3.43 -2.77
N VAL A 28 0.19 3.56 -3.01
CA VAL A 28 -0.75 4.02 -1.98
C VAL A 28 -0.70 3.12 -0.75
N SER A 29 -0.70 1.79 -0.94
CA SER A 29 -0.57 0.84 0.16
C SER A 29 0.73 1.00 0.94
N ALA A 30 1.86 1.23 0.26
CA ALA A 30 3.16 1.44 0.90
C ALA A 30 3.15 2.69 1.79
N ILE A 31 2.56 3.79 1.30
CA ILE A 31 2.39 5.03 2.08
C ILE A 31 1.53 4.78 3.32
N VAL A 32 0.39 4.09 3.16
CA VAL A 32 -0.50 3.77 4.28
C VAL A 32 0.22 2.93 5.33
N THR A 33 1.00 1.92 4.93
CA THR A 33 1.79 1.09 5.85
C THR A 33 2.84 1.91 6.61
N LEU A 34 3.51 2.86 5.95
CA LEU A 34 4.46 3.75 6.62
C LEU A 34 3.76 4.70 7.61
N TYR A 35 2.61 5.24 7.22
CA TYR A 35 1.84 6.14 8.08
C TYR A 35 1.35 5.44 9.35
N THR A 36 0.71 4.28 9.23
CA THR A 36 0.24 3.52 10.39
C THR A 36 1.40 2.94 11.19
N GLY A 37 2.48 2.50 10.52
CA GLY A 37 3.71 2.08 11.18
C GLY A 37 4.33 3.19 12.04
N TYR A 38 4.36 4.43 11.55
CA TYR A 38 4.82 5.59 12.31
C TYR A 38 3.90 5.90 13.50
N ASP A 39 2.58 5.83 13.30
CA ASP A 39 1.61 6.06 14.37
C ASP A 39 1.79 5.04 15.51
N TYR A 40 1.91 3.75 15.17
CA TYR A 40 2.20 2.69 16.15
C TYR A 40 3.57 2.86 16.81
N PHE A 41 4.60 3.22 16.05
CA PHE A 41 5.93 3.48 16.61
C PHE A 41 5.90 4.62 17.62
N ARG A 42 5.22 5.72 17.29
CA ARG A 42 5.07 6.87 18.18
C ARG A 42 4.27 6.52 19.44
N ALA A 43 3.17 5.79 19.29
CA ALA A 43 2.38 5.32 20.42
C ALA A 43 3.22 4.41 21.33
N GLY A 44 3.97 3.47 20.77
CA GLY A 44 4.87 2.60 21.53
C GLY A 44 5.99 3.37 22.23
N ALA A 45 6.63 4.31 21.54
CA ALA A 45 7.67 5.16 22.12
C ALA A 45 7.16 6.01 23.29
N LYS A 46 5.93 6.53 23.21
CA LYS A 46 5.31 7.27 24.32
C LYS A 46 5.17 6.41 25.57
N HIS A 47 4.75 5.15 25.43
CA HIS A 47 4.64 4.23 26.57
C HIS A 47 6.01 3.94 27.21
N ILE A 48 7.07 3.82 26.42
CA ILE A 48 8.44 3.59 26.92
C ILE A 48 9.00 4.82 27.63
N MET A 49 8.58 6.04 27.24
CA MET A 49 9.06 7.29 27.85
C MET A 49 8.24 7.76 29.06
N GLU A 50 7.01 7.27 29.22
CA GLU A 50 6.17 7.54 30.40
C GLU A 50 6.48 6.59 31.58
N GLU A 51 7.19 5.47 31.34
CA GLU A 51 7.87 4.66 32.37
C GLU A 51 9.30 5.16 32.64
#